data_AF-A0A222P8D4-F1
#
_entry.id   AF-A0A222P8D4-F1
#
_cell.length_a   1.000
_cell.length_b   1.000
_cell.length_c   1.000
_cell.angle_alpha   90.00
_cell.angle_beta   90.00
_cell.angle_gamma   90.00
#
_symmetry.space_group_name_H-M   'P 1'
#
loop_
_entity.id
_entity.type
_entity.pdbx_description
1 polymer ?
#
loop_
_entity_poly.entity_id
_entity_poly.type
_entity_poly.pdbx_seq_one_letter_code
_entity_poly.pdbx_strand_id
1 'polypeptide(L)'
;MEILISILIVVIGIVILIIMNFRNRKKMDEIDDFSREMQEREKRKRKVREIEKYEAEERASFSESAYNENRISSESVPKQNGKTSNVDTFGVKIVSLDDIVTEDYGKDFIEYDKKESEEYQENIRTANIFIMSGFFGEARDKIAESLKFSQRANYELGKYYYYCEKDNQSAVNALNLAYNSGIKEAMYYIGLIEEESGNYEIAKGWYVAGAENGEINSIIRLGKIAEEKKDYEEAESIYLKIADTKNAELIYNLVRIYFKQNKREKILEWQEKLLNEKQIMGLNSEIIKNIEFMLGNEKDRKYVELINQGNELLEKKDKGNAKKLFLEATQYNERGYLLLAKSYYVAGNGEKAKDTYEKAYSLGVKEAAYELGKYFDTIEENEKEAEKWYKIGQEMGDVKSIYELGILYECSKEFGKSEEEAYKLYEKAANMKYAPAISDMIYYNNRHENGNKSKEWAFKVLNETGLIELGREAIRDAQDFLEEMGEYTGDKISEKNYEIEYDNDLIYFIEKNSKGRNIKEETYKRKKSNFWMIFGIIIFILQLIIKCSEY
;
A
#
# COMPACT_ATOMS: atom_id res chain seq x y z
N MET A 1 32.48 52.76 12.24
CA MET A 1 31.69 51.52 12.39
C MET A 1 30.40 51.74 13.15
N GLU A 2 30.41 52.39 14.32
CA GLU A 2 29.19 52.61 15.11
C GLU A 2 28.08 53.37 14.36
N ILE A 3 28.42 54.39 13.57
CA ILE A 3 27.43 55.14 12.74
C ILE A 3 26.81 54.24 11.66
N LEU A 4 27.57 53.32 11.07
CA LEU A 4 27.07 52.37 10.06
C LEU A 4 26.16 51.31 10.70
N ILE A 5 26.47 50.87 11.92
CA ILE A 5 25.64 49.93 12.69
C ILE A 5 24.32 50.60 13.09
N SER A 6 24.35 51.86 13.51
CA SER A 6 23.13 52.61 13.84
C SER A 6 22.23 52.82 12.62
N ILE A 7 22.80 53.11 11.43
CA ILE A 7 22.02 53.24 10.20
C ILE A 7 21.41 51.90 9.80
N LEU A 8 22.14 50.79 9.94
CA LEU A 8 21.65 49.45 9.62
C LEU A 8 20.49 49.03 10.52
N ILE A 9 20.54 49.34 11.82
CA ILE A 9 19.47 49.03 12.78
C ILE A 9 18.19 49.82 12.43
N VAL A 10 18.31 51.07 12.02
CA VAL A 10 17.16 51.89 11.60
C VAL A 10 16.54 51.36 10.31
N VAL A 11 17.35 50.95 9.34
CA VAL A 11 16.87 50.36 8.07
C VAL A 11 16.17 49.02 8.32
N ILE A 12 16.73 48.16 9.17
CA ILE A 12 16.11 46.89 9.56
C ILE A 12 14.79 47.12 10.30
N GLY A 13 14.73 48.13 11.19
CA GLY A 13 13.50 48.51 11.88
C GLY A 13 12.39 48.97 10.93
N ILE A 14 12.72 49.75 9.90
CA ILE A 14 11.77 50.21 8.88
C ILE A 14 11.29 49.03 8.01
N VAL A 15 12.18 48.11 7.63
CA VAL A 15 11.83 46.91 6.86
C VAL A 15 10.92 45.97 7.66
N ILE A 16 11.18 45.78 8.96
CA ILE A 16 10.32 45.00 9.85
C ILE A 16 8.94 45.65 9.99
N LEU A 17 8.87 46.98 10.14
CA LEU A 17 7.62 47.73 10.18
C LEU A 17 6.82 47.59 8.86
N ILE A 18 7.49 47.64 7.71
CA ILE A 18 6.84 47.44 6.39
C ILE A 18 6.33 46.01 6.25
N ILE A 19 7.11 45.00 6.66
CA ILE A 19 6.71 43.58 6.62
C ILE A 19 5.55 43.33 7.58
N MET A 20 5.56 43.91 8.79
CA MET A 20 4.44 43.80 9.74
C MET A 20 3.18 44.50 9.21
N ASN A 21 3.31 45.63 8.53
CA ASN A 21 2.19 46.35 7.93
C ASN A 21 1.61 45.59 6.72
N PHE A 22 2.46 44.91 5.92
CA PHE A 22 2.04 44.01 4.85
C PHE A 22 1.35 42.74 5.39
N ARG A 23 1.85 42.17 6.50
CA ARG A 23 1.27 40.99 7.16
C ARG A 23 -0.08 41.28 7.82
N ASN A 24 -0.28 42.52 8.28
CA ASN A 24 -1.56 42.95 8.85
C ASN A 24 -2.60 43.26 7.76
N ARG A 25 -2.22 43.81 6.59
CA ARG A 25 -3.15 43.95 5.45
C ARG A 25 -3.59 42.60 4.88
N LYS A 26 -2.66 41.65 4.68
CA LYS A 26 -2.97 40.31 4.16
C LYS A 26 -3.89 39.50 5.10
N LYS A 27 -3.73 39.67 6.42
CA LYS A 27 -4.65 39.08 7.41
C LYS A 27 -6.03 39.75 7.42
N MET A 28 -6.13 41.05 7.14
CA MET A 28 -7.41 41.76 7.10
C MET A 28 -8.21 41.39 5.85
N ASP A 29 -7.54 41.25 4.69
CA ASP A 29 -8.16 40.77 3.45
C ASP A 29 -8.63 39.30 3.56
N GLU A 30 -7.85 38.43 4.21
CA GLU A 30 -8.24 37.03 4.49
C GLU A 30 -9.39 36.92 5.51
N ILE A 31 -9.51 37.85 6.48
CA ILE A 31 -10.61 37.88 7.46
C ILE A 31 -11.90 38.42 6.83
N ASP A 32 -11.82 39.38 5.92
CA ASP A 32 -12.98 39.91 5.18
C ASP A 32 -13.47 38.95 4.09
N ASP A 33 -12.58 38.14 3.49
CA ASP A 33 -12.97 37.04 2.59
C ASP A 33 -13.58 35.86 3.36
N PHE A 34 -12.99 35.47 4.48
CA PHE A 34 -13.54 34.42 5.36
C PHE A 34 -14.91 34.81 5.94
N SER A 35 -15.10 36.09 6.28
CA SER A 35 -16.38 36.61 6.78
C SER A 35 -17.44 36.67 5.67
N ARG A 36 -17.07 37.00 4.43
CA ARG A 36 -17.96 36.91 3.26
C ARG A 36 -18.32 35.47 2.92
N GLU A 37 -17.37 34.54 2.93
CA GLU A 37 -17.62 33.11 2.73
C GLU A 37 -18.53 32.54 3.82
N MET A 38 -18.35 32.93 5.08
CA MET A 38 -19.24 32.52 6.18
C MET A 38 -20.66 33.07 6.00
N GLN A 39 -20.82 34.33 5.57
CA GLN A 39 -22.14 34.90 5.26
C GLN A 39 -22.80 34.24 4.03
N GLU A 40 -22.03 33.92 2.99
CA GLU A 40 -22.47 33.17 1.82
C GLU A 40 -22.87 31.72 2.18
N ARG A 41 -22.13 31.08 3.09
CA ARG A 41 -22.41 29.72 3.61
C ARG A 41 -23.66 29.70 4.50
N GLU A 42 -23.87 30.75 5.31
CA GLU A 42 -25.11 30.97 6.07
C GLU A 42 -26.31 31.18 5.14
N LYS A 43 -26.17 32.01 4.08
CA LYS A 43 -27.22 32.21 3.07
C LYS A 43 -27.55 30.92 2.33
N ARG A 44 -26.55 30.12 1.95
CA ARG A 44 -26.74 28.79 1.33
C ARG A 44 -27.46 27.82 2.28
N LYS A 45 -27.08 27.79 3.57
CA LYS A 45 -27.77 26.98 4.59
C LYS A 45 -29.21 27.45 4.88
N ARG A 46 -29.52 28.74 4.71
CA ARG A 46 -30.90 29.24 4.80
C ARG A 46 -31.72 28.84 3.58
N LYS A 47 -31.15 28.96 2.37
CA LYS A 47 -31.78 28.46 1.13
C LYS A 47 -32.06 26.96 1.18
N VAL A 48 -31.12 26.15 1.68
CA VAL A 48 -31.34 24.70 1.82
C VAL A 48 -32.45 24.42 2.83
N ARG A 49 -32.50 25.11 3.97
CA ARG A 49 -33.60 24.97 4.94
C ARG A 49 -34.95 25.47 4.42
N GLU A 50 -34.96 26.49 3.56
CA GLU A 50 -36.17 26.92 2.85
C GLU A 50 -36.61 25.89 1.82
N ILE A 51 -35.69 25.30 1.04
CA ILE A 51 -35.98 24.23 0.08
C ILE A 51 -36.51 23.00 0.81
N GLU A 52 -35.88 22.57 1.89
CA GLU A 52 -36.34 21.44 2.73
C GLU A 52 -37.71 21.71 3.36
N LYS A 53 -38.01 22.97 3.70
CA LYS A 53 -39.32 23.37 4.21
C LYS A 53 -40.38 23.39 3.10
N TYR A 54 -40.06 23.88 1.90
CA TYR A 54 -40.94 23.82 0.73
C TYR A 54 -41.19 22.37 0.30
N GLU A 55 -40.18 21.49 0.32
CA GLU A 55 -40.33 20.07 0.02
C GLU A 55 -41.12 19.31 1.10
N ALA A 56 -41.03 19.73 2.37
CA ALA A 56 -41.84 19.18 3.45
C ALA A 56 -43.31 19.64 3.38
N GLU A 57 -43.56 20.90 3.02
CA GLU A 57 -44.90 21.45 2.78
C GLU A 57 -45.53 20.87 1.49
N GLU A 58 -44.73 20.60 0.46
CA GLU A 58 -45.15 19.91 -0.77
C GLU A 58 -45.45 18.42 -0.49
N ARG A 59 -44.63 17.71 0.30
CA ARG A 59 -44.95 16.34 0.75
C ARG A 59 -46.21 16.27 1.62
N ALA A 60 -46.49 17.29 2.42
CA ALA A 60 -47.72 17.37 3.20
C ALA A 60 -48.95 17.61 2.30
N SER A 61 -48.85 18.52 1.31
CA SER A 61 -49.96 18.82 0.38
C SER A 61 -50.23 17.69 -0.65
N PHE A 62 -49.20 16.91 -1.01
CA PHE A 62 -49.34 15.73 -1.87
C PHE A 62 -50.03 14.54 -1.17
N SER A 63 -50.02 14.49 0.16
CA SER A 63 -50.71 13.42 0.91
C SER A 63 -52.23 13.61 0.98
N GLU A 64 -52.73 14.84 0.72
CA GLU A 64 -54.14 15.21 0.92
C GLU A 64 -54.95 15.32 -0.40
N SER A 65 -54.30 15.31 -1.57
CA SER A 65 -54.98 15.51 -2.88
C SER A 65 -55.12 14.26 -3.76
N ALA A 66 -54.70 13.07 -3.30
CA ALA A 66 -54.77 11.83 -4.06
C ALA A 66 -56.16 11.13 -4.02
N TYR A 67 -57.25 11.90 -3.97
CA TYR A 67 -58.62 11.47 -4.22
C TYR A 67 -59.26 12.42 -5.24
N ASN A 68 -58.96 12.24 -6.52
CA ASN A 68 -59.92 12.28 -7.63
C ASN A 68 -59.23 12.23 -9.00
N GLU A 69 -59.62 11.20 -9.75
CA GLU A 69 -59.85 11.16 -11.20
C GLU A 69 -58.72 11.46 -12.20
N ASN A 70 -58.25 10.36 -12.83
CA ASN A 70 -58.11 10.15 -14.28
C ASN A 70 -58.21 11.38 -15.21
N ARG A 71 -57.25 11.54 -16.14
CA ARG A 71 -57.38 11.20 -17.60
C ARG A 71 -56.33 11.92 -18.50
N ILE A 72 -55.41 11.11 -19.07
CA ILE A 72 -54.82 11.10 -20.44
C ILE A 72 -53.77 12.15 -20.91
N SER A 73 -52.64 11.57 -21.41
CA SER A 73 -51.60 12.00 -22.38
C SER A 73 -50.77 13.25 -22.08
N SER A 74 -49.43 13.25 -22.05
CA SER A 74 -48.44 12.49 -22.83
C SER A 74 -47.30 11.93 -21.94
N GLU A 75 -47.07 10.63 -22.07
CA GLU A 75 -46.05 9.83 -21.37
C GLU A 75 -44.63 10.18 -21.81
N SER A 76 -43.56 10.04 -21.03
CA SER A 76 -43.27 10.18 -19.59
C SER A 76 -41.91 9.51 -19.42
N VAL A 77 -40.91 10.32 -19.07
CA VAL A 77 -39.66 9.89 -18.45
C VAL A 77 -40.00 8.95 -17.27
N PRO A 78 -39.44 7.73 -17.17
CA PRO A 78 -39.73 6.87 -16.03
C PRO A 78 -39.05 7.41 -14.77
N LYS A 79 -39.88 7.68 -13.75
CA LYS A 79 -39.47 7.81 -12.35
C LYS A 79 -38.92 6.47 -11.87
N GLN A 80 -37.74 6.51 -11.24
CA GLN A 80 -37.13 5.39 -10.55
C GLN A 80 -37.98 5.00 -9.33
N ASN A 81 -38.61 3.83 -9.41
CA ASN A 81 -39.07 3.03 -8.28
C ASN A 81 -38.38 1.66 -8.40
N GLY A 82 -37.65 1.25 -7.36
CA GLY A 82 -37.25 -0.13 -7.04
C GLY A 82 -36.72 -1.04 -8.17
N LYS A 83 -35.41 -1.36 -8.10
CA LYS A 83 -34.60 -2.43 -8.77
C LYS A 83 -33.58 -1.94 -9.81
N THR A 84 -32.29 -2.03 -9.42
CA THR A 84 -31.09 -2.44 -10.21
C THR A 84 -30.87 -1.86 -11.62
N SER A 85 -29.75 -1.16 -11.87
CA SER A 85 -29.17 -1.08 -13.21
C SER A 85 -27.64 -0.90 -13.21
N ASN A 86 -26.92 -2.02 -13.19
CA ASN A 86 -25.53 -2.14 -13.64
C ASN A 86 -25.53 -2.05 -15.18
N VAL A 87 -25.08 -0.95 -15.77
CA VAL A 87 -25.09 -0.76 -17.23
C VAL A 87 -23.70 -0.39 -17.75
N ASP A 88 -23.34 -0.91 -18.93
CA ASP A 88 -22.12 -0.56 -19.64
C ASP A 88 -22.25 0.75 -20.45
N THR A 89 -21.22 1.14 -21.20
CA THR A 89 -21.17 2.38 -22.01
C THR A 89 -22.22 2.42 -23.14
N PHE A 90 -22.87 1.29 -23.44
CA PHE A 90 -23.97 1.19 -24.41
C PHE A 90 -25.34 1.09 -23.74
N GLY A 91 -25.40 1.14 -22.41
CA GLY A 91 -26.63 1.01 -21.64
C GLY A 91 -27.13 -0.43 -21.53
N VAL A 92 -26.26 -1.42 -21.76
CA VAL A 92 -26.61 -2.84 -21.64
C VAL A 92 -26.42 -3.30 -20.21
N LYS A 93 -27.47 -3.89 -19.65
CA LYS A 93 -27.48 -4.37 -18.27
C LYS A 93 -26.85 -5.76 -18.22
N ILE A 94 -25.70 -5.92 -17.57
CA ILE A 94 -25.08 -7.23 -17.36
C ILE A 94 -25.94 -7.99 -16.36
N VAL A 95 -26.75 -8.92 -16.86
CA VAL A 95 -27.68 -9.73 -16.06
C VAL A 95 -27.36 -11.23 -16.17
N SER A 96 -26.43 -11.59 -17.04
CA SER A 96 -26.04 -12.97 -17.32
C SER A 96 -24.57 -13.08 -17.74
N LEU A 97 -24.03 -14.30 -17.72
CA LEU A 97 -22.67 -14.61 -18.19
C LEU A 97 -22.48 -14.25 -19.68
N ASP A 98 -23.53 -14.34 -20.49
CA ASP A 98 -23.50 -14.04 -21.92
C ASP A 98 -23.26 -12.53 -22.19
N ASP A 99 -23.49 -11.68 -21.19
CA ASP A 99 -23.26 -10.23 -21.27
C ASP A 99 -21.79 -9.84 -20.97
N ILE A 100 -20.99 -10.77 -20.44
CA ILE A 100 -19.55 -10.55 -20.16
C ILE A 100 -18.79 -10.73 -21.48
N VAL A 101 -18.61 -9.65 -22.22
CA VAL A 101 -17.89 -9.70 -23.49
C VAL A 101 -16.41 -9.96 -23.23
N THR A 102 -15.87 -11.05 -23.78
CA THR A 102 -14.45 -11.43 -23.70
C THR A 102 -13.60 -10.79 -24.81
N GLU A 103 -14.21 -9.99 -25.67
CA GLU A 103 -13.54 -9.32 -26.78
C GLU A 103 -12.75 -8.11 -26.27
N ASP A 104 -11.45 -8.07 -26.57
CA ASP A 104 -10.57 -6.96 -26.18
C ASP A 104 -10.97 -5.68 -26.95
N TYR A 105 -11.91 -4.91 -26.39
CA TYR A 105 -12.35 -3.62 -26.91
C TYR A 105 -11.22 -2.57 -26.97
N GLY A 106 -10.06 -2.87 -26.35
CA GLY A 106 -8.84 -2.08 -26.47
C GLY A 106 -8.12 -2.22 -27.81
N LYS A 107 -8.49 -3.16 -28.70
CA LYS A 107 -7.76 -3.36 -29.98
C LYS A 107 -7.85 -2.19 -30.96
N ASP A 108 -8.95 -1.42 -30.92
CA ASP A 108 -9.14 -0.24 -31.77
C ASP A 108 -8.81 1.07 -31.03
N PHE A 109 -8.53 1.00 -29.73
CA PHE A 109 -8.00 2.11 -28.96
C PHE A 109 -6.47 2.00 -28.98
N ILE A 110 -5.83 2.97 -29.62
CA ILE A 110 -4.38 3.15 -29.45
C ILE A 110 -4.18 3.41 -27.96
N GLU A 111 -3.65 2.41 -27.26
CA GLU A 111 -3.07 2.53 -25.94
C GLU A 111 -1.99 3.59 -26.07
N TYR A 112 -2.35 4.85 -25.81
CA TYR A 112 -1.37 5.85 -25.46
C TYR A 112 -0.91 5.47 -24.05
N ASP A 113 -0.12 4.40 -23.97
CA ASP A 113 0.77 4.08 -22.86
C ASP A 113 1.91 5.13 -22.83
N LYS A 114 1.51 6.40 -22.92
CA LYS A 114 2.31 7.50 -22.46
C LYS A 114 2.27 7.37 -20.96
N LYS A 115 3.45 7.24 -20.35
CA LYS A 115 3.75 7.66 -18.97
C LYS A 115 2.65 8.58 -18.48
N GLU A 116 1.81 8.08 -17.57
CA GLU A 116 0.60 8.77 -17.16
C GLU A 116 0.93 10.23 -16.86
N SER A 117 0.05 11.15 -17.27
CA SER A 117 0.36 12.57 -17.16
C SER A 117 0.71 12.90 -15.71
N GLU A 118 1.71 13.77 -15.51
CA GLU A 118 2.12 14.17 -14.17
C GLU A 118 0.93 14.70 -13.37
N GLU A 119 -0.03 15.34 -14.05
CA GLU A 119 -1.28 15.82 -13.49
C GLU A 119 -2.22 14.69 -13.03
N TYR A 120 -2.35 13.59 -13.80
CA TYR A 120 -3.09 12.41 -13.35
C TYR A 120 -2.46 11.86 -12.07
N GLN A 121 -1.16 11.62 -12.09
CA GLN A 121 -0.41 11.05 -10.96
C GLN A 121 -0.50 11.94 -9.71
N GLU A 122 -0.37 13.26 -9.87
CA GLU A 122 -0.49 14.22 -8.77
C GLU A 122 -1.90 14.25 -8.19
N ASN A 123 -2.93 14.22 -9.04
CA ASN A 123 -4.31 14.21 -8.58
C ASN A 123 -4.66 12.92 -7.85
N ILE A 124 -4.22 11.75 -8.33
CA ILE A 124 -4.43 10.47 -7.63
C ILE A 124 -3.69 10.46 -6.28
N ARG A 125 -2.44 10.94 -6.23
CA ARG A 125 -1.71 11.10 -4.95
C ARG A 125 -2.45 12.02 -3.99
N THR A 126 -2.96 13.15 -4.47
CA THR A 126 -3.75 14.09 -3.66
C THR A 126 -5.05 13.46 -3.17
N ALA A 127 -5.76 12.74 -4.04
CA ALA A 127 -6.99 12.04 -3.69
C ALA A 127 -6.74 10.99 -2.60
N ASN A 128 -5.66 10.21 -2.71
CA ASN A 128 -5.27 9.24 -1.69
C ASN A 128 -5.00 9.92 -0.34
N ILE A 129 -4.30 11.06 -0.33
CA ILE A 129 -4.10 11.85 0.90
C ILE A 129 -5.44 12.31 1.49
N PHE A 130 -6.39 12.72 0.66
CA PHE A 130 -7.73 13.12 1.10
C PHE A 130 -8.54 11.94 1.65
N ILE A 131 -8.55 10.78 0.98
CA ILE A 131 -9.12 9.53 1.51
C ILE A 131 -8.53 9.23 2.87
N MET A 132 -7.20 9.29 2.97
CA MET A 132 -6.50 8.99 4.23
C MET A 132 -6.84 9.97 5.35
N SER A 133 -7.20 11.20 4.99
CA SER A 133 -7.55 12.28 5.91
C SER A 133 -9.06 12.39 6.17
N GLY A 134 -9.88 11.52 5.57
CA GLY A 134 -11.35 11.51 5.70
C GLY A 134 -12.09 12.58 4.87
N PHE A 135 -11.42 13.24 3.92
CA PHE A 135 -12.00 14.22 2.99
C PHE A 135 -12.51 13.51 1.72
N PHE A 136 -13.50 12.63 1.89
CA PHE A 136 -13.94 11.73 0.80
C PHE A 136 -14.52 12.49 -0.41
N GLY A 137 -15.29 13.55 -0.19
CA GLY A 137 -15.84 14.36 -1.29
C GLY A 137 -14.75 15.03 -2.13
N GLU A 138 -13.77 15.63 -1.47
CA GLU A 138 -12.61 16.25 -2.12
C GLU A 138 -11.73 15.22 -2.83
N ALA A 139 -11.59 14.01 -2.26
CA ALA A 139 -10.91 12.91 -2.93
C ALA A 139 -11.62 12.51 -4.22
N ARG A 140 -12.94 12.28 -4.16
CA ARG A 140 -13.76 11.95 -5.33
C ARG A 140 -13.62 13.01 -6.42
N ASP A 141 -13.73 14.28 -6.05
CA ASP A 141 -13.65 15.38 -7.01
C ASP A 141 -12.27 15.45 -7.67
N LYS A 142 -11.18 15.12 -6.93
CA LYS A 142 -9.83 14.99 -7.49
C LYS A 142 -9.66 13.81 -8.44
N ILE A 143 -10.22 12.65 -8.11
CA ILE A 143 -10.20 11.50 -9.02
C ILE A 143 -11.03 11.82 -10.28
N ALA A 144 -12.21 12.41 -10.13
CA ALA A 144 -13.06 12.80 -11.26
C ALA A 144 -12.40 13.87 -12.15
N GLU A 145 -11.67 14.83 -11.57
CA GLU A 145 -10.85 15.78 -12.34
C GLU A 145 -9.82 15.08 -13.23
N SER A 146 -9.32 13.92 -12.78
CA SER A 146 -8.29 13.14 -13.46
C SER A 146 -8.78 12.43 -14.73
N LEU A 147 -10.10 12.33 -14.93
CA LEU A 147 -10.70 11.83 -16.17
C LEU A 147 -10.33 12.68 -17.40
N LYS A 148 -9.95 13.96 -17.19
CA LYS A 148 -9.43 14.82 -18.26
C LYS A 148 -8.09 14.34 -18.81
N PHE A 149 -7.34 13.58 -18.00
CA PHE A 149 -5.97 13.17 -18.30
C PHE A 149 -5.87 11.68 -18.61
N SER A 150 -6.70 10.82 -17.99
CA SER A 150 -6.68 9.38 -18.22
C SER A 150 -8.03 8.72 -17.92
N GLN A 151 -8.44 7.76 -18.77
CA GLN A 151 -9.60 6.91 -18.50
C GLN A 151 -9.37 5.96 -17.32
N ARG A 152 -8.12 5.73 -16.90
CA ARG A 152 -7.79 4.99 -15.67
C ARG A 152 -8.38 5.67 -14.42
N ALA A 153 -8.74 6.95 -14.48
CA ALA A 153 -9.47 7.60 -13.40
C ALA A 153 -10.84 6.95 -13.12
N ASN A 154 -11.49 6.31 -14.12
CA ASN A 154 -12.72 5.54 -13.88
C ASN A 154 -12.47 4.31 -12.99
N TYR A 155 -11.31 3.67 -13.14
CA TYR A 155 -10.92 2.54 -12.29
C TYR A 155 -10.71 2.99 -10.84
N GLU A 156 -10.00 4.11 -10.64
CA GLU A 156 -9.83 4.70 -9.30
C GLU A 156 -11.15 5.19 -8.69
N LEU A 157 -12.06 5.76 -9.51
CA LEU A 157 -13.43 6.09 -9.07
C LEU A 157 -14.19 4.85 -8.63
N GLY A 158 -14.07 3.75 -9.39
CA GLY A 158 -14.67 2.46 -9.08
C GLY A 158 -14.26 1.96 -7.69
N LYS A 159 -12.94 1.91 -7.44
CA LYS A 159 -12.37 1.57 -6.13
C LYS A 159 -12.83 2.53 -5.03
N TYR A 160 -12.86 3.83 -5.31
CA TYR A 160 -13.33 4.82 -4.35
C TYR A 160 -14.80 4.58 -3.97
N TYR A 161 -15.70 4.37 -4.92
CA TYR A 161 -17.11 4.09 -4.63
C TYR A 161 -17.30 2.80 -3.84
N TYR A 162 -16.54 1.75 -4.20
CA TYR A 162 -16.59 0.47 -3.53
C TYR A 162 -16.07 0.55 -2.08
N TYR A 163 -14.90 1.16 -1.87
CA TYR A 163 -14.26 1.16 -0.57
C TYR A 163 -14.72 2.29 0.35
N CYS A 164 -14.88 3.50 -0.18
CA CYS A 164 -15.15 4.70 0.62
C CYS A 164 -16.64 4.98 0.78
N GLU A 165 -17.41 4.96 -0.32
CA GLU A 165 -18.85 5.28 -0.28
C GLU A 165 -19.74 4.07 -0.03
N LYS A 166 -19.20 2.85 -0.21
CA LYS A 166 -19.95 1.58 -0.14
C LYS A 166 -21.15 1.57 -1.11
N ASP A 167 -20.97 2.22 -2.26
CA ASP A 167 -21.94 2.27 -3.34
C ASP A 167 -21.51 1.32 -4.47
N ASN A 168 -21.95 0.06 -4.36
CA ASN A 168 -21.66 -0.98 -5.35
C ASN A 168 -22.16 -0.60 -6.75
N GLN A 169 -23.26 0.14 -6.85
CA GLN A 169 -23.85 0.51 -8.15
C GLN A 169 -22.96 1.51 -8.88
N SER A 170 -22.54 2.57 -8.18
CA SER A 170 -21.61 3.56 -8.74
C SER A 170 -20.24 2.97 -9.01
N ALA A 171 -19.78 2.05 -8.15
CA ALA A 171 -18.52 1.33 -8.33
C ALA A 171 -18.52 0.50 -9.63
N VAL A 172 -19.52 -0.39 -9.82
CA VAL A 172 -19.62 -1.23 -11.02
C VAL A 172 -19.75 -0.37 -12.28
N ASN A 173 -20.52 0.73 -12.23
CA ASN A 173 -20.65 1.63 -13.39
C ASN A 173 -19.30 2.26 -13.78
N ALA A 174 -18.53 2.77 -12.81
CA ALA A 174 -17.22 3.34 -13.07
C ALA A 174 -16.21 2.27 -13.53
N LEU A 175 -16.22 1.08 -12.94
CA LEU A 175 -15.36 -0.04 -13.34
C LEU A 175 -15.67 -0.54 -14.75
N ASN A 176 -16.95 -0.59 -15.15
CA ASN A 176 -17.33 -0.92 -16.52
C ASN A 176 -16.82 0.13 -17.51
N LEU A 177 -16.88 1.42 -17.18
CA LEU A 177 -16.29 2.46 -18.03
C LEU A 177 -14.77 2.29 -18.18
N ALA A 178 -14.09 1.92 -17.10
CA ALA A 178 -12.65 1.62 -17.13
C ALA A 178 -12.34 0.38 -17.96
N TYR A 179 -13.10 -0.70 -17.77
CA TYR A 179 -12.98 -1.94 -18.53
C TYR A 179 -13.17 -1.70 -20.03
N ASN A 180 -14.24 -1.00 -20.40
CA ASN A 180 -14.54 -0.66 -21.80
C ASN A 180 -13.49 0.28 -22.42
N SER A 181 -12.65 0.91 -21.59
CA SER A 181 -11.50 1.71 -22.01
C SER A 181 -10.18 0.91 -22.04
N GLY A 182 -10.23 -0.41 -21.85
CA GLY A 182 -9.07 -1.31 -21.89
C GLY A 182 -8.38 -1.57 -20.54
N ILE A 183 -8.89 -1.03 -19.42
CA ILE A 183 -8.30 -1.24 -18.08
C ILE A 183 -8.73 -2.60 -17.53
N LYS A 184 -7.92 -3.62 -17.81
CA LYS A 184 -8.19 -5.04 -17.51
C LYS A 184 -8.30 -5.31 -16.00
N GLU A 185 -7.62 -4.51 -15.17
CA GLU A 185 -7.67 -4.56 -13.70
C GLU A 185 -9.08 -4.35 -13.13
N ALA A 186 -9.97 -3.67 -13.87
CA ALA A 186 -11.35 -3.45 -13.44
C ALA A 186 -12.15 -4.75 -13.31
N MET A 187 -11.81 -5.80 -14.09
CA MET A 187 -12.54 -7.08 -14.09
C MET A 187 -12.53 -7.73 -12.70
N TYR A 188 -11.41 -7.68 -11.98
CA TYR A 188 -11.31 -8.23 -10.63
C TYR A 188 -12.30 -7.57 -9.68
N TYR A 189 -12.35 -6.23 -9.65
CA TYR A 189 -13.23 -5.50 -8.74
C TYR A 189 -14.69 -5.69 -9.09
N ILE A 190 -15.05 -5.78 -10.38
CA ILE A 190 -16.42 -6.11 -10.77
C ILE A 190 -16.77 -7.51 -10.25
N GLY A 191 -15.89 -8.50 -10.47
CA GLY A 191 -16.07 -9.84 -9.93
C GLY A 191 -16.22 -9.86 -8.41
N LEU A 192 -15.39 -9.10 -7.69
CA LEU A 192 -15.43 -8.97 -6.22
C LEU A 192 -16.77 -8.40 -5.73
N ILE A 193 -17.26 -7.32 -6.36
CA ILE A 193 -18.54 -6.70 -6.00
C ILE A 193 -19.70 -7.66 -6.26
N GLU A 194 -19.67 -8.39 -7.37
CA GLU A 194 -20.69 -9.40 -7.71
C GLU A 194 -20.64 -10.58 -6.74
N GLU A 195 -19.46 -11.02 -6.33
CA GLU A 195 -19.28 -12.08 -5.34
C GLU A 195 -19.86 -11.68 -3.97
N GLU A 196 -19.54 -10.49 -3.49
CA GLU A 196 -20.11 -9.94 -2.24
C GLU A 196 -21.63 -9.75 -2.32
N SER A 197 -22.15 -9.49 -3.52
CA SER A 197 -23.59 -9.38 -3.78
C SER A 197 -24.28 -10.75 -3.88
N GLY A 198 -23.53 -11.86 -3.77
CA GLY A 198 -24.02 -13.24 -3.85
C GLY A 198 -24.22 -13.76 -5.27
N ASN A 199 -23.76 -13.02 -6.29
CA ASN A 199 -23.88 -13.38 -7.70
C ASN A 199 -22.67 -14.21 -8.16
N TYR A 200 -22.42 -15.33 -7.47
CA TYR A 200 -21.18 -16.11 -7.60
C TYR A 200 -20.84 -16.57 -9.03
N GLU A 201 -21.83 -16.92 -9.85
CA GLU A 201 -21.57 -17.34 -11.23
C GLU A 201 -21.13 -16.15 -12.11
N ILE A 202 -21.74 -14.97 -11.93
CA ILE A 202 -21.35 -13.74 -12.63
C ILE A 202 -19.94 -13.33 -12.19
N ALA A 203 -19.67 -13.37 -10.88
CA ALA A 203 -18.35 -13.09 -10.33
C ALA A 203 -17.27 -14.00 -10.92
N LYS A 204 -17.54 -15.32 -10.97
CA LYS A 204 -16.64 -16.29 -11.59
C LYS A 204 -16.39 -15.96 -13.06
N GLY A 205 -17.41 -15.56 -13.82
CA GLY A 205 -17.26 -15.12 -15.21
C GLY A 205 -16.27 -13.97 -15.36
N TRP A 206 -16.39 -12.94 -14.51
CA TRP A 206 -15.45 -11.82 -14.49
C TRP A 206 -14.03 -12.23 -14.13
N TYR A 207 -13.86 -13.10 -13.15
CA TYR A 207 -12.51 -13.59 -12.81
C TYR A 207 -11.90 -14.45 -13.92
N VAL A 208 -12.70 -15.24 -14.65
CA VAL A 208 -12.21 -15.99 -15.82
C VAL A 208 -11.75 -15.04 -16.91
N ALA A 209 -12.56 -14.03 -17.24
CA ALA A 209 -12.19 -13.00 -18.22
C ALA A 209 -10.90 -12.27 -17.80
N GLY A 210 -10.77 -11.89 -16.52
CA GLY A 210 -9.55 -11.27 -15.97
C GLY A 210 -8.33 -12.16 -16.09
N ALA A 211 -8.47 -13.44 -15.72
CA ALA A 211 -7.39 -14.41 -15.77
C ALA A 211 -6.94 -14.75 -17.20
N GLU A 212 -7.84 -14.76 -18.17
CA GLU A 212 -7.51 -14.91 -19.59
C GLU A 212 -6.76 -13.69 -20.15
N ASN A 213 -6.99 -12.52 -19.55
CA ASN A 213 -6.30 -11.27 -19.87
C ASN A 213 -5.01 -11.04 -19.05
N GLY A 214 -4.59 -12.01 -18.23
CA GLY A 214 -3.38 -11.93 -17.42
C GLY A 214 -3.49 -11.00 -16.19
N GLU A 215 -4.71 -10.67 -15.77
CA GLU A 215 -4.96 -9.90 -14.55
C GLU A 215 -4.73 -10.80 -13.32
N ILE A 216 -3.78 -10.40 -12.46
CA ILE A 216 -3.21 -11.28 -11.44
C ILE A 216 -4.20 -11.56 -10.30
N ASN A 217 -5.00 -10.58 -9.86
CA ASN A 217 -5.90 -10.77 -8.73
C ASN A 217 -7.03 -11.75 -9.07
N SER A 218 -7.52 -11.72 -10.31
CA SER A 218 -8.49 -12.68 -10.84
C SER A 218 -7.93 -14.08 -10.90
N ILE A 219 -6.65 -14.24 -11.32
CA ILE A 219 -5.96 -15.54 -11.28
C ILE A 219 -5.88 -16.04 -9.82
N ILE A 220 -5.45 -15.17 -8.90
CA ILE A 220 -5.35 -15.51 -7.48
C ILE A 220 -6.71 -15.94 -6.93
N ARG A 221 -7.77 -15.17 -7.22
CA ARG A 221 -9.12 -15.42 -6.71
C ARG A 221 -9.70 -16.72 -7.26
N LEU A 222 -9.56 -16.99 -8.56
CA LEU A 222 -9.96 -18.28 -9.14
C LEU A 222 -9.21 -19.45 -8.51
N GLY A 223 -7.90 -19.30 -8.30
CA GLY A 223 -7.10 -20.31 -7.63
C GLY A 223 -7.63 -20.59 -6.22
N LYS A 224 -7.94 -19.54 -5.45
CA LYS A 224 -8.54 -19.66 -4.11
C LYS A 224 -9.92 -20.35 -4.16
N ILE A 225 -10.78 -20.01 -5.13
CA ILE A 225 -12.09 -20.67 -5.32
C ILE A 225 -11.91 -22.17 -5.60
N ALA A 226 -10.91 -22.55 -6.41
CA ALA A 226 -10.58 -23.96 -6.65
C ALA A 226 -10.04 -24.65 -5.38
N GLU A 227 -9.19 -23.97 -4.61
CA GLU A 227 -8.69 -24.46 -3.32
C GLU A 227 -9.81 -24.72 -2.30
N GLU A 228 -10.79 -23.81 -2.21
CA GLU A 228 -11.95 -23.95 -1.32
C GLU A 228 -12.81 -25.16 -1.69
N LYS A 229 -12.91 -25.45 -2.99
CA LYS A 229 -13.55 -26.66 -3.53
C LYS A 229 -12.68 -27.92 -3.39
N LYS A 230 -11.43 -27.76 -2.92
CA LYS A 230 -10.40 -28.81 -2.84
C LYS A 230 -10.06 -29.41 -4.22
N ASP A 231 -10.30 -28.66 -5.28
CA ASP A 231 -9.91 -29.01 -6.63
C ASP A 231 -8.48 -28.51 -6.89
N TYR A 232 -7.51 -29.26 -6.38
CA TYR A 232 -6.11 -28.86 -6.44
C TYR A 232 -5.49 -28.98 -7.83
N GLU A 233 -6.09 -29.76 -8.73
CA GLU A 233 -5.66 -29.87 -10.13
C GLU A 233 -6.05 -28.61 -10.89
N GLU A 234 -7.29 -28.13 -10.71
CA GLU A 234 -7.74 -26.86 -11.28
C GLU A 234 -6.95 -25.68 -10.68
N ALA A 235 -6.73 -25.66 -9.36
CA ALA A 235 -5.93 -24.63 -8.71
C ALA A 235 -4.49 -24.59 -9.25
N GLU A 236 -3.87 -25.75 -9.48
CA GLU A 236 -2.54 -25.84 -10.11
C GLU A 236 -2.54 -25.23 -11.51
N SER A 237 -3.51 -25.62 -12.36
CA SER A 237 -3.66 -25.08 -13.72
C SER A 237 -3.79 -23.55 -13.73
N ILE A 238 -4.56 -23.01 -12.79
CA ILE A 238 -4.77 -21.56 -12.65
C ILE A 238 -3.47 -20.87 -12.18
N TYR A 239 -2.84 -21.35 -11.10
CA TYR A 239 -1.63 -20.71 -10.56
C TYR A 239 -0.40 -20.87 -11.46
N LEU A 240 -0.37 -21.84 -12.37
CA LEU A 240 0.66 -21.92 -13.40
C LEU A 240 0.67 -20.69 -14.32
N LYS A 241 -0.44 -19.95 -14.46
CA LYS A 241 -0.49 -18.71 -15.26
C LYS A 241 0.37 -17.57 -14.68
N ILE A 242 0.69 -17.60 -13.38
CA ILE A 242 1.52 -16.58 -12.71
C ILE A 242 2.95 -17.08 -12.42
N ALA A 243 3.30 -18.26 -12.90
CA ALA A 243 4.56 -18.93 -12.56
C ALA A 243 5.82 -18.25 -13.17
N ASP A 244 5.62 -17.42 -14.20
CA ASP A 244 6.68 -16.66 -14.88
C ASP A 244 6.72 -15.17 -14.46
N THR A 245 5.91 -14.77 -13.48
CA THR A 245 5.88 -13.38 -12.98
C THR A 245 7.14 -12.94 -12.23
N LYS A 246 8.02 -13.89 -11.90
CA LYS A 246 9.16 -13.70 -10.99
C LYS A 246 8.79 -13.11 -9.63
N ASN A 247 7.55 -13.28 -9.18
CA ASN A 247 7.12 -12.87 -7.84
C ASN A 247 7.04 -14.10 -6.94
N ALA A 248 7.88 -14.15 -5.90
CA ALA A 248 7.98 -15.30 -5.01
C ALA A 248 6.70 -15.57 -4.22
N GLU A 249 5.94 -14.55 -3.85
CA GLU A 249 4.67 -14.72 -3.11
C GLU A 249 3.61 -15.36 -3.99
N LEU A 250 3.53 -14.93 -5.26
CA LEU A 250 2.64 -15.54 -6.25
C LEU A 250 3.02 -16.99 -6.56
N ILE A 251 4.32 -17.24 -6.77
CA ILE A 251 4.85 -18.59 -6.99
C ILE A 251 4.61 -19.46 -5.75
N TYR A 252 4.70 -18.90 -4.54
CA TYR A 252 4.47 -19.64 -3.31
C TYR A 252 3.03 -20.18 -3.19
N ASN A 253 2.03 -19.53 -3.78
CA ASN A 253 0.68 -20.09 -3.89
C ASN A 253 0.68 -21.42 -4.66
N LEU A 254 1.37 -21.48 -5.80
CA LEU A 254 1.55 -22.72 -6.57
C LEU A 254 2.32 -23.79 -5.75
N VAL A 255 3.35 -23.39 -5.01
CA VAL A 255 4.10 -24.34 -4.16
C VAL A 255 3.23 -24.91 -3.03
N ARG A 256 2.35 -24.10 -2.42
CA ARG A 256 1.36 -24.57 -1.44
C ARG A 256 0.40 -25.59 -2.05
N ILE A 257 0.00 -25.41 -3.31
CA ILE A 257 -0.82 -26.40 -4.03
C ILE A 257 -0.06 -27.71 -4.21
N TYR A 258 1.20 -27.69 -4.64
CA TYR A 258 2.02 -28.89 -4.73
C TYR A 258 2.20 -29.60 -3.39
N PHE A 259 2.31 -28.83 -2.30
CA PHE A 259 2.33 -29.38 -0.95
C PHE A 259 1.03 -30.09 -0.59
N LYS A 260 -0.14 -29.49 -0.87
CA LYS A 260 -1.47 -30.11 -0.67
C LYS A 260 -1.65 -31.38 -1.51
N GLN A 261 -1.08 -31.42 -2.71
CA GLN A 261 -1.08 -32.60 -3.59
C GLN A 261 0.04 -33.62 -3.26
N ASN A 262 0.89 -33.36 -2.27
CA ASN A 262 2.05 -34.21 -1.93
C ASN A 262 3.06 -34.41 -3.08
N LYS A 263 3.15 -33.44 -4.01
CA LYS A 263 4.06 -33.44 -5.17
C LYS A 263 5.46 -32.91 -4.79
N ARG A 264 6.21 -33.68 -4.00
CA ARG A 264 7.52 -33.27 -3.42
C ARG A 264 8.56 -32.85 -4.47
N GLU A 265 8.64 -33.55 -5.59
CA GLU A 265 9.60 -33.21 -6.67
C GLU A 265 9.33 -31.83 -7.28
N LYS A 266 8.05 -31.45 -7.41
CA LYS A 266 7.66 -30.12 -7.87
C LYS A 266 8.04 -29.02 -6.87
N ILE A 267 7.91 -29.30 -5.58
CA ILE A 267 8.34 -28.34 -4.53
C ILE A 267 9.85 -28.10 -4.62
N LEU A 268 10.65 -29.16 -4.86
CA LEU A 268 12.10 -29.05 -5.06
C LEU A 268 12.45 -28.24 -6.32
N GLU A 269 11.78 -28.52 -7.44
CA GLU A 269 11.96 -27.77 -8.70
C GLU A 269 11.72 -26.26 -8.49
N TRP A 270 10.62 -25.91 -7.81
CA TRP A 270 10.29 -24.51 -7.54
C TRP A 270 11.20 -23.87 -6.48
N GLN A 271 11.67 -24.63 -5.49
CA GLN A 271 12.70 -24.15 -4.55
C GLN A 271 13.98 -23.77 -5.30
N GLU A 272 14.42 -24.64 -6.22
CA GLU A 272 15.61 -24.39 -7.04
C GLU A 272 15.42 -23.15 -7.92
N LYS A 273 14.27 -23.03 -8.60
CA LYS A 273 13.95 -21.85 -9.42
C LYS A 273 13.96 -20.56 -8.59
N LEU A 274 13.28 -20.53 -7.44
CA LEU A 274 13.22 -19.35 -6.57
C LEU A 274 14.61 -18.90 -6.07
N LEU A 275 15.52 -19.83 -5.79
CA LEU A 275 16.84 -19.52 -5.25
C LEU A 275 17.91 -19.25 -6.31
N ASN A 276 17.74 -19.77 -7.53
CA ASN A 276 18.77 -19.74 -8.59
C ASN A 276 18.37 -18.93 -9.81
N GLU A 277 17.14 -18.43 -9.89
CA GLU A 277 16.76 -17.49 -10.92
C GLU A 277 17.08 -16.04 -10.50
N LYS A 278 17.54 -15.25 -11.48
CA LYS A 278 17.83 -13.83 -11.28
C LYS A 278 16.53 -13.03 -11.17
N GLN A 279 16.56 -12.01 -10.32
CA GLN A 279 15.48 -11.02 -10.19
C GLN A 279 14.12 -11.62 -9.74
N ILE A 280 14.15 -12.64 -8.86
CA ILE A 280 12.95 -13.08 -8.15
C ILE A 280 12.60 -12.02 -7.10
N MET A 281 11.48 -11.35 -7.29
CA MET A 281 10.96 -10.30 -6.40
C MET A 281 10.19 -10.90 -5.22
N GLY A 282 10.23 -10.23 -4.06
CA GLY A 282 9.46 -10.61 -2.88
C GLY A 282 9.91 -11.92 -2.21
N LEU A 283 11.04 -12.50 -2.63
CA LEU A 283 11.61 -13.66 -1.96
C LEU A 283 12.06 -13.26 -0.56
N ASN A 284 11.45 -13.85 0.47
CA ASN A 284 11.80 -13.56 1.85
C ASN A 284 12.18 -14.84 2.61
N SER A 285 12.83 -14.67 3.76
CA SER A 285 13.30 -15.78 4.60
C SER A 285 12.16 -16.68 5.09
N GLU A 286 10.93 -16.17 5.18
CA GLU A 286 9.77 -16.95 5.61
C GLU A 286 9.32 -17.94 4.52
N ILE A 287 9.22 -17.50 3.26
CA ILE A 287 8.94 -18.38 2.11
C ILE A 287 10.00 -19.48 2.02
N ILE A 288 11.29 -19.11 2.07
CA ILE A 288 12.40 -20.08 1.96
C ILE A 288 12.29 -21.15 3.07
N LYS A 289 12.10 -20.72 4.32
CA LYS A 289 11.97 -21.64 5.47
C LYS A 289 10.72 -22.51 5.39
N ASN A 290 9.59 -21.95 4.98
CA ASN A 290 8.37 -22.73 4.83
C ASN A 290 8.53 -23.83 3.77
N ILE A 291 9.18 -23.54 2.63
CA ILE A 291 9.48 -24.54 1.61
C ILE A 291 10.44 -25.62 2.15
N GLU A 292 11.47 -25.25 2.91
CA GLU A 292 12.34 -26.22 3.58
C GLU A 292 11.54 -27.16 4.50
N PHE A 293 10.61 -26.62 5.28
CA PHE A 293 9.75 -27.42 6.16
C PHE A 293 8.75 -28.29 5.40
N MET A 294 8.23 -27.82 4.25
CA MET A 294 7.40 -28.65 3.35
C MET A 294 8.13 -29.89 2.86
N LEU A 295 9.44 -29.77 2.64
CA LEU A 295 10.34 -30.82 2.16
C LEU A 295 10.94 -31.68 3.28
N GLY A 296 10.72 -31.27 4.53
CA GLY A 296 11.25 -31.85 5.76
C GLY A 296 10.51 -33.09 6.24
N ASN A 297 10.63 -33.36 7.54
CA ASN A 297 10.02 -34.53 8.16
C ASN A 297 8.51 -34.32 8.43
N GLU A 298 7.83 -35.34 8.96
CA GLU A 298 6.39 -35.29 9.23
C GLU A 298 5.99 -34.13 10.17
N LYS A 299 6.80 -33.82 11.19
CA LYS A 299 6.53 -32.70 12.11
C LYS A 299 6.64 -31.36 11.39
N ASP A 300 7.67 -31.18 10.56
CA ASP A 300 7.86 -29.95 9.78
C ASP A 300 6.69 -29.74 8.81
N ARG A 301 6.27 -30.81 8.14
CA ARG A 301 5.11 -30.76 7.26
C ARG A 301 3.82 -30.46 8.02
N LYS A 302 3.63 -31.05 9.20
CA LYS A 302 2.45 -30.77 10.03
C LYS A 302 2.43 -29.33 10.52
N TYR A 303 3.59 -28.78 10.87
CA TYR A 303 3.75 -27.36 11.16
C TYR A 303 3.31 -26.50 9.97
N VAL A 304 3.80 -26.77 8.76
CA VAL A 304 3.42 -26.00 7.55
C VAL A 304 1.93 -26.10 7.24
N GLU A 305 1.33 -27.28 7.42
CA GLU A 305 -0.12 -27.46 7.25
C GLU A 305 -0.91 -26.51 8.18
N LEU A 306 -0.56 -26.48 9.46
CA LEU A 306 -1.24 -25.67 10.47
C LEU A 306 -1.08 -24.16 10.22
N ILE A 307 0.11 -23.70 9.83
CA ILE A 307 0.32 -22.28 9.54
C ILE A 307 -0.41 -21.86 8.27
N ASN A 308 -0.47 -22.71 7.24
CA ASN A 308 -1.19 -22.41 6.02
C ASN A 308 -2.70 -22.29 6.29
N GLN A 309 -3.27 -23.23 7.04
CA GLN A 309 -4.67 -23.15 7.48
C GLN A 309 -4.91 -21.91 8.37
N GLY A 310 -3.97 -21.57 9.25
CA GLY A 310 -4.03 -20.37 10.08
C GLY A 310 -4.05 -19.09 9.24
N ASN A 311 -3.19 -19.00 8.22
CA ASN A 311 -3.14 -17.86 7.31
C ASN A 311 -4.41 -17.76 6.45
N GLU A 312 -4.94 -18.88 5.94
CA GLU A 312 -6.23 -18.92 5.24
C GLU A 312 -7.39 -18.40 6.12
N LEU A 313 -7.38 -18.71 7.42
CA LEU A 313 -8.35 -18.16 8.37
C LEU A 313 -8.14 -16.66 8.63
N LEU A 314 -6.89 -16.17 8.62
CA LEU A 314 -6.61 -14.74 8.72
C LEU A 314 -7.17 -13.97 7.53
N GLU A 315 -7.04 -14.50 6.30
CA GLU A 315 -7.65 -13.93 5.10
C GLU A 315 -9.17 -13.84 5.25
N LYS A 316 -9.80 -14.87 5.84
CA LYS A 316 -11.24 -14.88 6.17
C LYS A 316 -11.61 -14.04 7.40
N LYS A 317 -10.67 -13.22 7.91
CA LYS A 317 -10.79 -12.38 9.12
C LYS A 317 -11.12 -13.17 10.40
N ASP A 318 -10.96 -14.50 10.40
CA ASP A 318 -11.14 -15.37 11.56
C ASP A 318 -9.84 -15.46 12.38
N LYS A 319 -9.49 -14.33 13.01
CA LYS A 319 -8.30 -14.19 13.86
C LYS A 319 -8.31 -15.13 15.06
N GLY A 320 -9.50 -15.51 15.53
CA GLY A 320 -9.69 -16.35 16.71
C GLY A 320 -9.25 -17.79 16.46
N ASN A 321 -9.73 -18.39 15.37
CA ASN A 321 -9.37 -19.76 15.00
C ASN A 321 -7.98 -19.84 14.37
N ALA A 322 -7.56 -18.83 13.59
CA ALA A 322 -6.17 -18.72 13.12
C ALA A 322 -5.15 -18.84 14.27
N LYS A 323 -5.37 -18.08 15.34
CA LYS A 323 -4.50 -18.12 16.53
C LYS A 323 -4.47 -19.49 17.21
N LYS A 324 -5.58 -20.23 17.22
CA LYS A 324 -5.59 -21.61 17.76
C LYS A 324 -4.70 -22.53 16.95
N LEU A 325 -4.75 -22.43 15.61
CA LEU A 325 -3.87 -23.20 14.73
C LEU A 325 -2.41 -22.82 14.92
N PHE A 326 -2.08 -21.53 15.07
CA PHE A 326 -0.70 -21.12 15.37
C PHE A 326 -0.22 -21.64 16.73
N LEU A 327 -1.09 -21.67 17.74
CA LEU A 327 -0.77 -22.28 19.04
C LEU A 327 -0.53 -23.79 18.90
N GLU A 328 -1.35 -24.50 18.12
CA GLU A 328 -1.14 -25.92 17.83
C GLU A 328 0.18 -26.15 17.07
N ALA A 329 0.51 -25.28 16.11
CA ALA A 329 1.75 -25.36 15.34
C ALA A 329 3.01 -25.34 16.25
N THR A 330 2.96 -24.65 17.40
CA THR A 330 4.07 -24.62 18.38
C THR A 330 4.43 -25.99 18.97
N GLN A 331 3.53 -26.98 18.88
CA GLN A 331 3.78 -28.35 19.35
C GLN A 331 4.64 -29.15 18.36
N TYR A 332 4.68 -28.72 17.11
CA TYR A 332 5.40 -29.39 16.02
C TYR A 332 6.71 -28.69 15.68
N ASN A 333 6.74 -27.36 15.79
CA ASN A 333 7.92 -26.55 15.53
C ASN A 333 7.87 -25.25 16.35
N GLU A 334 8.94 -24.93 17.05
CA GLU A 334 9.05 -23.76 17.93
C GLU A 334 8.88 -22.44 17.15
N ARG A 335 9.15 -22.43 15.84
CA ARG A 335 8.90 -21.27 14.97
C ARG A 335 7.43 -20.84 14.95
N GLY A 336 6.49 -21.73 15.29
CA GLY A 336 5.08 -21.38 15.47
C GLY A 336 4.85 -20.26 16.49
N TYR A 337 5.77 -20.08 17.46
CA TYR A 337 5.70 -18.96 18.39
C TYR A 337 5.85 -17.60 17.71
N LEU A 338 6.55 -17.49 16.56
CA LEU A 338 6.65 -16.23 15.81
C LEU A 338 5.28 -15.81 15.27
N LEU A 339 4.57 -16.73 14.61
CA LEU A 339 3.23 -16.45 14.06
C LEU A 339 2.21 -16.21 15.18
N LEU A 340 2.32 -16.97 16.27
CA LEU A 340 1.49 -16.75 17.46
C LEU A 340 1.71 -15.36 18.07
N ALA A 341 2.96 -14.92 18.20
CA ALA A 341 3.31 -13.59 18.67
C ALA A 341 2.78 -12.49 17.73
N LYS A 342 3.00 -12.63 16.41
CA LYS A 342 2.42 -11.75 15.38
C LYS A 342 0.89 -11.65 15.53
N SER A 343 0.22 -12.77 15.81
CA SER A 343 -1.24 -12.78 16.03
C SER A 343 -1.69 -12.00 17.28
N TYR A 344 -0.90 -12.04 18.37
CA TYR A 344 -1.17 -11.22 19.57
C TYR A 344 -0.96 -9.74 19.29
N TYR A 345 0.10 -9.41 18.55
CA TYR A 345 0.40 -8.04 18.15
C TYR A 345 -0.73 -7.44 17.31
N VAL A 346 -1.20 -8.16 16.28
CA VAL A 346 -2.35 -7.74 15.44
C VAL A 346 -3.65 -7.62 16.24
N ALA A 347 -3.79 -8.37 17.33
CA ALA A 347 -4.92 -8.26 18.25
C ALA A 347 -4.78 -7.10 19.26
N GLY A 348 -3.74 -6.28 19.15
CA GLY A 348 -3.47 -5.14 20.03
C GLY A 348 -2.87 -5.52 21.38
N ASN A 349 -2.38 -6.75 21.53
CA ASN A 349 -1.76 -7.23 22.77
C ASN A 349 -0.23 -7.30 22.61
N GLY A 350 0.41 -6.12 22.62
CA GLY A 350 1.84 -5.97 22.39
C GLY A 350 2.71 -6.65 23.45
N GLU A 351 2.36 -6.52 24.73
CA GLU A 351 3.09 -7.17 25.83
C GLU A 351 3.07 -8.70 25.69
N LYS A 352 1.90 -9.28 25.40
CA LYS A 352 1.83 -10.73 25.16
C LYS A 352 2.57 -11.16 23.89
N ALA A 353 2.62 -10.32 22.86
CA ALA A 353 3.42 -10.59 21.67
C ALA A 353 4.92 -10.64 22.03
N LYS A 354 5.40 -9.64 22.79
CA LYS A 354 6.77 -9.60 23.32
C LYS A 354 7.09 -10.84 24.14
N ASP A 355 6.29 -11.19 25.14
CA ASP A 355 6.48 -12.39 25.96
C ASP A 355 6.57 -13.67 25.11
N THR A 356 5.75 -13.73 24.05
CA THR A 356 5.73 -14.87 23.13
C THR A 356 6.98 -14.90 22.24
N TYR A 357 7.50 -13.75 21.80
CA TYR A 357 8.79 -13.67 21.11
C TYR A 357 9.96 -14.02 22.02
N GLU A 358 9.98 -13.55 23.27
CA GLU A 358 11.00 -13.93 24.26
C GLU A 358 11.00 -15.44 24.51
N LYS A 359 9.79 -16.03 24.58
CA LYS A 359 9.65 -17.48 24.64
C LYS A 359 10.22 -18.17 23.40
N ALA A 360 9.87 -17.71 22.20
CA ALA A 360 10.41 -18.25 20.94
C ALA A 360 11.95 -18.21 20.93
N TYR A 361 12.53 -17.08 21.34
CA TYR A 361 13.96 -16.90 21.47
C TYR A 361 14.58 -17.89 22.47
N SER A 362 13.99 -18.04 23.65
CA SER A 362 14.49 -18.98 24.68
C SER A 362 14.46 -20.44 24.23
N LEU A 363 13.60 -20.77 23.25
CA LEU A 363 13.50 -22.07 22.62
C LEU A 363 14.42 -22.23 21.40
N GLY A 364 15.25 -21.23 21.10
CA GLY A 364 16.25 -21.28 20.03
C GLY A 364 15.77 -20.76 18.67
N VAL A 365 14.58 -20.14 18.59
CA VAL A 365 14.09 -19.50 17.36
C VAL A 365 14.79 -18.16 17.19
N LYS A 366 15.87 -18.16 16.40
CA LYS A 366 16.79 -17.02 16.24
C LYS A 366 16.11 -15.78 15.66
N GLU A 367 15.14 -15.96 14.77
CA GLU A 367 14.38 -14.87 14.14
C GLU A 367 13.56 -14.06 15.14
N ALA A 368 13.30 -14.58 16.34
CA ALA A 368 12.65 -13.82 17.39
C ALA A 368 13.47 -12.63 17.88
N ALA A 369 14.81 -12.67 17.74
CA ALA A 369 15.67 -11.55 18.13
C ALA A 369 15.39 -10.30 17.28
N TYR A 370 15.20 -10.47 15.97
CA TYR A 370 14.79 -9.38 15.08
C TYR A 370 13.44 -8.79 15.50
N GLU A 371 12.45 -9.65 15.73
CA GLU A 371 11.10 -9.21 16.10
C GLU A 371 11.07 -8.49 17.46
N LEU A 372 11.90 -8.93 18.41
CA LEU A 372 12.08 -8.24 19.70
C LEU A 372 12.77 -6.89 19.52
N GLY A 373 13.83 -6.83 18.72
CA GLY A 373 14.51 -5.56 18.39
C GLY A 373 13.52 -4.55 17.81
N LYS A 374 12.74 -4.97 16.80
CA LYS A 374 11.69 -4.15 16.18
C LYS A 374 10.61 -3.71 17.18
N TYR A 375 10.21 -4.59 18.09
CA TYR A 375 9.25 -4.26 19.13
C TYR A 375 9.80 -3.15 20.06
N PHE A 376 11.04 -3.26 20.53
CA PHE A 376 11.63 -2.21 21.38
C PHE A 376 11.84 -0.90 20.63
N ASP A 377 12.28 -0.98 19.38
CA ASP A 377 12.54 0.18 18.52
C ASP A 377 11.25 0.97 18.22
N THR A 378 10.19 0.28 17.83
CA THR A 378 8.98 0.92 17.30
C THR A 378 7.84 1.08 18.30
N ILE A 379 7.75 0.21 19.32
CA ILE A 379 6.61 0.19 20.27
C ILE A 379 7.00 0.79 21.61
N GLU A 380 8.14 0.36 22.17
CA GLU A 380 8.63 0.92 23.44
C GLU A 380 9.53 2.15 23.23
N GLU A 381 9.88 2.48 21.97
CA GLU A 381 10.79 3.57 21.60
C GLU A 381 12.11 3.54 22.42
N ASN A 382 12.60 2.32 22.69
CA ASN A 382 13.78 2.07 23.50
C ASN A 382 14.94 1.58 22.63
N GLU A 383 15.66 2.55 22.07
CA GLU A 383 16.79 2.33 21.16
C GLU A 383 17.90 1.44 21.76
N LYS A 384 18.10 1.47 23.10
CA LYS A 384 19.13 0.63 23.78
C LYS A 384 18.77 -0.84 23.85
N GLU A 385 17.52 -1.16 24.17
CA GLU A 385 17.08 -2.55 24.12
C GLU A 385 16.96 -3.03 22.67
N ALA A 386 16.52 -2.17 21.75
CA ALA A 386 16.53 -2.48 20.32
C ALA A 386 17.93 -2.85 19.82
N GLU A 387 18.94 -2.02 20.11
CA GLU A 387 20.34 -2.26 19.76
C GLU A 387 20.83 -3.62 20.28
N LYS A 388 20.54 -3.94 21.55
CA LYS A 388 20.93 -5.20 22.17
C LYS A 388 20.32 -6.39 21.44
N TRP A 389 19.03 -6.35 21.11
CA TRP A 389 18.37 -7.43 20.39
C TRP A 389 18.84 -7.54 18.93
N TYR A 390 19.06 -6.43 18.24
CA TYR A 390 19.64 -6.45 16.91
C TYR A 390 21.07 -6.98 16.89
N LYS A 391 21.89 -6.66 17.90
CA LYS A 391 23.24 -7.26 18.09
C LYS A 391 23.17 -8.77 18.28
N ILE A 392 22.24 -9.25 19.10
CA ILE A 392 21.99 -10.69 19.26
C ILE A 392 21.59 -11.32 17.91
N GLY A 393 20.68 -10.71 17.17
CA GLY A 393 20.29 -11.17 15.83
C GLY A 393 21.47 -11.20 14.85
N GLN A 394 22.32 -10.18 14.89
CA GLN A 394 23.56 -10.12 14.11
C GLN A 394 24.52 -11.28 14.44
N GLU A 395 24.74 -11.59 15.72
CA GLU A 395 25.58 -12.71 16.15
C GLU A 395 25.02 -14.05 15.66
N MET A 396 23.70 -14.13 15.53
CA MET A 396 22.98 -15.28 15.00
C MET A 396 22.95 -15.36 13.48
N GLY A 397 23.45 -14.35 12.77
CA GLY A 397 23.45 -14.27 11.31
C GLY A 397 22.11 -13.88 10.70
N ASP A 398 21.22 -13.24 11.48
CA ASP A 398 19.98 -12.69 10.94
C ASP A 398 20.23 -11.41 10.16
N VAL A 399 19.97 -11.45 8.85
CA VAL A 399 20.32 -10.35 7.94
C VAL A 399 19.48 -9.09 8.18
N LYS A 400 18.23 -9.26 8.62
CA LYS A 400 17.34 -8.14 8.94
C LYS A 400 17.84 -7.40 10.17
N SER A 401 18.23 -8.11 11.23
CA SER A 401 18.82 -7.52 12.43
C SER A 401 20.11 -6.75 12.16
N ILE A 402 20.98 -7.27 11.29
CA ILE A 402 22.20 -6.56 10.86
C ILE A 402 21.85 -5.25 10.16
N TYR A 403 20.86 -5.29 9.28
CA TYR A 403 20.40 -4.13 8.54
C TYR A 403 19.77 -3.07 9.45
N GLU A 404 18.83 -3.46 10.33
CA GLU A 404 18.20 -2.53 11.26
C GLU A 404 19.19 -1.93 12.26
N LEU A 405 20.23 -2.68 12.66
CA LEU A 405 21.31 -2.10 13.48
C LEU A 405 22.04 -0.98 12.73
N GLY A 406 22.24 -1.13 11.42
CA GLY A 406 22.79 -0.09 10.56
C GLY A 406 21.91 1.16 10.54
N ILE A 407 20.60 0.97 10.34
CA ILE A 407 19.60 2.06 10.38
C ILE A 407 19.62 2.76 11.74
N LEU A 408 19.66 1.98 12.83
CA LEU A 408 19.67 2.50 14.18
C LEU A 408 20.89 3.40 14.40
N TYR A 409 22.09 3.01 13.98
CA TYR A 409 23.29 3.84 14.11
C TYR A 409 23.36 5.03 13.15
N GLU A 410 22.71 4.96 11.99
CA GLU A 410 22.61 6.11 11.09
C GLU A 410 21.63 7.18 11.60
N CYS A 411 20.50 6.75 12.16
CA CYS A 411 19.37 7.62 12.50
C CYS A 411 19.34 8.06 13.97
N SER A 412 19.85 7.25 14.90
CA SER A 412 19.73 7.47 16.34
C SER A 412 20.45 8.73 16.80
N LYS A 413 19.76 9.49 17.67
CA LYS A 413 20.39 10.58 18.42
C LYS A 413 21.10 10.08 19.68
N GLU A 414 20.64 8.96 20.25
CA GLU A 414 21.17 8.36 21.48
C GLU A 414 22.58 7.81 21.30
N PHE A 415 22.87 7.19 20.15
CA PHE A 415 24.20 6.60 19.86
C PHE A 415 25.16 7.57 19.16
N GLY A 416 24.65 8.71 18.70
CA GLY A 416 25.37 9.59 17.77
C GLY A 416 25.41 8.98 16.38
N LYS A 417 25.14 9.79 15.35
CA LYS A 417 25.14 9.30 13.97
C LYS A 417 26.52 8.78 13.59
N SER A 418 26.61 7.51 13.22
CA SER A 418 27.85 6.84 12.86
C SER A 418 27.76 6.28 11.44
N GLU A 419 28.03 7.14 10.46
CA GLU A 419 27.95 6.79 9.04
C GLU A 419 28.88 5.62 8.68
N GLU A 420 30.09 5.58 9.27
CA GLU A 420 31.06 4.52 9.01
C GLU A 420 30.62 3.15 9.56
N GLU A 421 30.01 3.11 10.75
CA GLU A 421 29.51 1.85 11.31
C GLU A 421 28.27 1.36 10.59
N ALA A 422 27.35 2.27 10.24
CA ALA A 422 26.18 1.96 9.41
C ALA A 422 26.62 1.37 8.06
N TYR A 423 27.59 2.00 7.38
CA TYR A 423 28.14 1.50 6.12
C TYR A 423 28.68 0.06 6.24
N LYS A 424 29.44 -0.26 7.29
CA LYS A 424 29.97 -1.62 7.52
C LYS A 424 28.84 -2.64 7.73
N LEU A 425 27.78 -2.25 8.42
CA LEU A 425 26.60 -3.10 8.65
C LEU A 425 25.80 -3.31 7.36
N TYR A 426 25.58 -2.26 6.57
CA TYR A 426 24.95 -2.37 5.26
C TYR A 426 25.78 -3.23 4.30
N GLU A 427 27.09 -3.03 4.22
CA GLU A 427 27.96 -3.86 3.39
C GLU A 427 27.89 -5.34 3.80
N LYS A 428 27.83 -5.62 5.11
CA LYS A 428 27.67 -6.97 5.62
C LYS A 428 26.33 -7.58 5.20
N ALA A 429 25.22 -6.87 5.39
CA ALA A 429 23.88 -7.34 5.00
C ALA A 429 23.75 -7.50 3.48
N ALA A 430 24.33 -6.60 2.70
CA ALA A 430 24.35 -6.65 1.24
C ALA A 430 25.12 -7.88 0.73
N ASN A 431 26.25 -8.22 1.34
CA ASN A 431 26.99 -9.46 1.05
C ASN A 431 26.25 -10.73 1.49
N MET A 432 25.27 -10.60 2.39
CA MET A 432 24.32 -11.66 2.74
C MET A 432 23.07 -11.65 1.84
N LYS A 433 23.15 -11.01 0.68
CA LYS A 433 22.11 -10.96 -0.37
C LYS A 433 20.83 -10.21 0.01
N TYR A 434 20.89 -9.35 1.01
CA TYR A 434 19.73 -8.53 1.39
C TYR A 434 19.61 -7.32 0.46
N ALA A 435 18.60 -7.33 -0.39
CA ALA A 435 18.43 -6.34 -1.45
C ALA A 435 18.29 -4.90 -0.93
N PRO A 436 17.58 -4.61 0.18
CA PRO A 436 17.55 -3.26 0.74
C PRO A 436 18.94 -2.73 1.09
N ALA A 437 19.79 -3.57 1.69
CA ALA A 437 21.17 -3.20 1.99
C ALA A 437 22.01 -2.99 0.72
N ILE A 438 21.78 -3.79 -0.34
CA ILE A 438 22.44 -3.57 -1.64
C ILE A 438 22.08 -2.19 -2.21
N SER A 439 20.80 -1.80 -2.16
CA SER A 439 20.35 -0.48 -2.60
C SER A 439 21.00 0.65 -1.81
N ASP A 440 21.10 0.51 -0.47
CA ASP A 440 21.82 1.47 0.36
C ASP A 440 23.30 1.54 -0.03
N MET A 441 23.95 0.42 -0.33
CA MET A 441 25.33 0.43 -0.79
C MET A 441 25.50 1.17 -2.12
N ILE A 442 24.56 1.05 -3.07
CA ILE A 442 24.59 1.84 -4.32
C ILE A 442 24.54 3.34 -3.97
N TYR A 443 23.61 3.72 -3.11
CA TYR A 443 23.35 5.10 -2.73
C TYR A 443 24.52 5.76 -1.97
N TYR A 444 25.04 5.08 -0.95
CA TYR A 444 26.19 5.53 -0.18
C TYR A 444 27.41 5.75 -1.07
N ASN A 445 27.76 4.76 -1.89
CA ASN A 445 28.96 4.87 -2.74
C ASN A 445 28.80 5.96 -3.81
N ASN A 446 27.57 6.23 -4.28
CA ASN A 446 27.32 7.30 -5.25
C ASN A 446 27.52 8.68 -4.59
N ARG A 447 27.00 8.89 -3.37
CA ARG A 447 27.23 10.12 -2.59
C ARG A 447 28.70 10.40 -2.28
N HIS A 448 29.50 9.35 -2.09
CA HIS A 448 30.94 9.45 -1.87
C HIS A 448 31.76 9.44 -3.18
N GLU A 449 31.11 9.72 -4.32
CA GLU A 449 31.72 9.80 -5.65
C GLU A 449 32.47 8.51 -6.08
N ASN A 450 32.13 7.37 -5.49
CA ASN A 450 32.70 6.07 -5.80
C ASN A 450 31.80 5.31 -6.79
N GLY A 451 31.67 5.86 -8.01
CA GLY A 451 30.79 5.32 -9.05
C GLY A 451 31.09 3.87 -9.43
N ASN A 452 32.35 3.42 -9.37
CA ASN A 452 32.70 2.04 -9.67
C ASN A 452 32.09 1.05 -8.67
N LYS A 453 32.16 1.35 -7.36
CA LYS A 453 31.57 0.49 -6.34
C LYS A 453 30.04 0.49 -6.42
N SER A 454 29.42 1.63 -6.71
CA SER A 454 27.97 1.68 -6.99
C SER A 454 27.58 0.81 -8.18
N LYS A 455 28.37 0.81 -9.26
CA LYS A 455 28.15 -0.07 -10.43
C LYS A 455 28.21 -1.54 -10.07
N GLU A 456 29.21 -1.96 -9.28
CA GLU A 456 29.32 -3.34 -8.81
C GLU A 456 28.07 -3.81 -8.05
N TRP A 457 27.56 -2.97 -7.13
CA TRP A 457 26.34 -3.29 -6.39
C TRP A 457 25.09 -3.28 -7.29
N ALA A 458 24.97 -2.34 -8.22
CA ALA A 458 23.88 -2.32 -9.19
C ALA A 458 23.88 -3.57 -10.07
N PHE A 459 25.04 -4.04 -10.53
CA PHE A 459 25.13 -5.32 -11.26
C PHE A 459 24.74 -6.53 -10.41
N LYS A 460 25.00 -6.51 -9.09
CA LYS A 460 24.53 -7.57 -8.18
C LYS A 460 23.00 -7.62 -8.13
N VAL A 461 22.32 -6.48 -8.04
CA VAL A 461 20.83 -6.44 -8.09
C VAL A 461 20.28 -7.18 -9.31
N LEU A 462 20.93 -7.02 -10.47
CA LEU A 462 20.46 -7.60 -11.74
C LEU A 462 20.90 -9.05 -11.96
N ASN A 463 22.04 -9.46 -11.39
CA ASN A 463 22.69 -10.73 -11.75
C ASN A 463 22.83 -11.74 -10.62
N GLU A 464 22.77 -11.30 -9.36
CA GLU A 464 22.87 -12.20 -8.22
C GLU A 464 21.53 -12.93 -8.02
N THR A 465 21.62 -14.22 -7.73
CA THR A 465 20.45 -15.08 -7.52
C THR A 465 20.18 -15.24 -6.02
N GLY A 466 18.91 -15.47 -5.67
CA GLY A 466 18.51 -15.66 -4.29
C GLY A 466 18.65 -14.40 -3.44
N LEU A 467 18.44 -13.22 -4.05
CA LEU A 467 18.35 -11.96 -3.32
C LEU A 467 17.08 -11.95 -2.44
N ILE A 468 17.24 -11.52 -1.19
CA ILE A 468 16.19 -11.51 -0.17
C ILE A 468 15.60 -10.10 -0.09
N GLU A 469 14.26 -10.00 -0.05
CA GLU A 469 13.46 -8.77 -0.08
C GLU A 469 13.73 -7.89 -1.32
N LEU A 470 14.03 -8.51 -2.47
CA LEU A 470 14.20 -7.77 -3.72
C LEU A 470 12.86 -7.17 -4.18
N GLY A 471 12.82 -5.85 -4.28
CA GLY A 471 11.69 -5.09 -4.82
C GLY A 471 11.90 -4.68 -6.28
N ARG A 472 10.81 -4.39 -6.98
CA ARG A 472 10.82 -3.84 -8.35
C ARG A 472 11.60 -2.53 -8.44
N GLU A 473 11.42 -1.64 -7.46
CA GLU A 473 12.08 -0.33 -7.42
C GLU A 473 13.60 -0.49 -7.39
N ALA A 474 14.14 -1.39 -6.56
CA ALA A 474 15.57 -1.67 -6.53
C ALA A 474 16.12 -2.13 -7.88
N ILE A 475 15.38 -2.98 -8.61
CA ILE A 475 15.75 -3.42 -9.96
C ILE A 475 15.78 -2.23 -10.93
N ARG A 476 14.72 -1.42 -10.93
CA ARG A 476 14.60 -0.25 -11.80
C ARG A 476 15.71 0.75 -11.53
N ASP A 477 15.91 1.12 -10.27
CA ASP A 477 16.90 2.11 -9.87
C ASP A 477 18.32 1.62 -10.22
N ALA A 478 18.60 0.32 -10.12
CA ALA A 478 19.85 -0.27 -10.59
C ALA A 478 20.01 -0.21 -12.12
N GLN A 479 18.94 -0.48 -12.89
CA GLN A 479 18.95 -0.36 -14.36
C GLN A 479 19.16 1.09 -14.80
N ASP A 480 18.44 2.04 -14.20
CA ASP A 480 18.54 3.47 -14.50
C ASP A 480 19.94 3.99 -14.18
N PHE A 481 20.49 3.66 -13.01
CA PHE A 481 21.87 4.03 -12.65
C PHE A 481 22.90 3.48 -13.64
N LEU A 482 22.79 2.20 -14.03
CA LEU A 482 23.74 1.61 -14.98
C LEU A 482 23.58 2.18 -16.40
N GLU A 483 22.38 2.56 -16.81
CA GLU A 483 22.13 3.24 -18.08
C GLU A 483 22.75 4.64 -18.09
N GLU A 484 22.56 5.43 -17.01
CA GLU A 484 23.21 6.74 -16.85
C GLU A 484 24.74 6.65 -16.94
N MET A 485 25.31 5.54 -16.47
CA MET A 485 26.74 5.26 -16.54
C MET A 485 27.20 4.69 -17.90
N GLY A 486 26.27 4.42 -18.84
CA GLY A 486 26.57 3.85 -20.16
C GLY A 486 26.89 2.35 -20.16
N GLU A 487 26.49 1.63 -19.10
CA GLU A 487 26.87 0.24 -18.83
C GLU A 487 25.70 -0.75 -19.00
N TYR A 488 24.47 -0.26 -19.20
CA TYR A 488 23.27 -1.07 -19.41
C TYR A 488 22.58 -0.69 -20.71
N THR A 489 22.38 -1.68 -21.59
CA THR A 489 21.64 -1.56 -22.85
C THR A 489 20.54 -2.61 -22.97
N GLY A 490 20.22 -3.30 -21.86
CA GLY A 490 19.17 -4.32 -21.83
C GLY A 490 17.79 -3.70 -21.72
N ASP A 491 16.76 -4.52 -21.89
CA ASP A 491 15.39 -4.06 -21.70
C ASP A 491 15.18 -3.70 -20.22
N LYS A 492 14.58 -2.52 -19.97
CA LYS A 492 14.17 -2.16 -18.61
C LYS A 492 13.05 -3.08 -18.15
N ILE A 493 12.99 -3.34 -16.84
CA ILE A 493 11.83 -4.03 -16.28
C ILE A 493 10.58 -3.23 -16.66
N SER A 494 9.56 -3.91 -17.16
CA SER A 494 8.32 -3.25 -17.58
C SER A 494 7.80 -2.35 -16.45
N GLU A 495 7.41 -1.12 -16.81
CA GLU A 495 6.74 -0.17 -15.91
C GLU A 495 5.36 -0.67 -15.47
N LYS A 496 4.85 -1.76 -16.06
CA LYS A 496 3.58 -2.38 -15.67
C LYS A 496 3.68 -2.90 -14.24
N ASN A 497 3.22 -2.07 -13.31
CA ASN A 497 2.91 -2.45 -11.96
C ASN A 497 1.70 -3.37 -12.03
N TYR A 498 1.91 -4.67 -11.85
CA TYR A 498 0.81 -5.53 -11.48
C TYR A 498 0.30 -5.04 -10.13
N GLU A 499 -0.89 -4.45 -10.13
CA GLU A 499 -1.57 -4.12 -8.89
C GLU A 499 -1.96 -5.44 -8.24
N ILE A 500 -1.19 -5.90 -7.26
CA ILE A 500 -1.51 -7.06 -6.45
C ILE A 500 -2.27 -6.53 -5.25
N GLU A 501 -3.57 -6.83 -5.19
CA GLU A 501 -4.38 -6.41 -4.07
C GLU A 501 -4.13 -7.33 -2.88
N TYR A 502 -3.48 -6.78 -1.85
CA TYR A 502 -3.51 -7.38 -0.53
C TYR A 502 -4.79 -6.87 0.15
N ASP A 503 -5.85 -7.70 0.14
CA ASP A 503 -7.22 -7.46 0.67
C ASP A 503 -7.31 -6.70 2.02
N ASN A 504 -6.20 -6.59 2.75
CA ASN A 504 -6.16 -6.10 4.12
C ASN A 504 -5.72 -4.64 4.25
N ASP A 505 -4.83 -4.07 3.42
CA ASP A 505 -4.17 -2.81 3.80
C ASP A 505 -5.03 -1.56 3.57
N LEU A 506 -5.68 -1.44 2.41
CA LEU A 506 -6.57 -0.31 2.11
C LEU A 506 -7.85 -0.36 2.95
N ILE A 507 -8.47 -1.54 3.09
CA ILE A 507 -9.67 -1.74 3.91
C ILE A 507 -9.36 -1.51 5.40
N TYR A 508 -8.27 -2.08 5.93
CA TYR A 508 -7.84 -1.81 7.31
C TYR A 508 -7.59 -0.32 7.54
N PHE A 509 -6.98 0.38 6.59
CA PHE A 509 -6.72 1.81 6.70
C PHE A 509 -8.02 2.64 6.70
N ILE A 510 -8.95 2.34 5.80
CA ILE A 510 -10.26 2.98 5.73
C ILE A 510 -11.08 2.67 7.00
N GLU A 511 -11.08 1.44 7.49
CA GLU A 511 -11.79 1.04 8.72
C GLU A 511 -11.19 1.69 9.99
N LYS A 512 -9.86 1.78 10.07
CA LYS A 512 -9.14 2.39 11.20
C LYS A 512 -9.33 3.90 11.29
N ASN A 513 -9.50 4.58 10.16
CA ASN A 513 -9.66 6.04 10.10
C ASN A 513 -11.12 6.49 10.00
N SER A 514 -12.04 5.64 9.52
CA SER A 514 -13.49 5.89 9.57
C SER A 514 -14.06 5.72 10.99
N LYS A 515 -13.47 4.86 11.82
CA LYS A 515 -13.78 4.75 13.25
C LYS A 515 -13.03 5.81 14.05
N GLY A 516 -13.52 7.03 13.99
CA GLY A 516 -13.40 8.04 15.05
C GLY A 516 -12.02 8.22 15.68
N ARG A 517 -11.04 8.71 14.90
CA ARG A 517 -9.91 9.45 15.48
C ARG A 517 -10.17 10.95 15.35
N ASN A 518 -10.18 11.63 16.48
CA ASN A 518 -10.18 13.09 16.54
C ASN A 518 -8.80 13.59 16.05
N ILE A 519 -8.63 13.73 14.73
CA ILE A 519 -7.37 14.17 14.07
C ILE A 519 -7.00 15.64 14.42
N LYS A 520 -7.75 16.31 15.31
CA LYS A 520 -7.41 17.65 15.80
C LYS A 520 -6.22 17.69 16.77
N GLU A 521 -5.86 16.59 17.44
CA GLU A 521 -4.74 16.61 18.42
C GLU A 521 -3.39 16.15 17.86
N GLU A 522 -3.36 15.21 16.91
CA GLU A 522 -2.09 14.70 16.35
C GLU A 522 -1.48 15.62 15.29
N THR A 523 -2.30 16.34 14.51
CA THR A 523 -1.79 17.37 13.58
C THR A 523 -1.22 18.58 14.32
N TYR A 524 -1.68 18.85 15.55
CA TYR A 524 -1.13 19.92 16.39
C TYR A 524 0.23 19.55 17.01
N LYS A 525 0.46 18.27 17.36
CA LYS A 525 1.77 17.79 17.84
C LYS A 525 2.81 17.63 16.72
N ARG A 526 2.41 17.15 15.53
CA ARG A 526 3.32 17.01 14.36
C ARG A 526 3.75 18.37 13.78
N LYS A 527 2.87 19.37 13.73
CA LYS A 527 3.23 20.75 13.33
C LYS A 527 4.15 21.43 14.34
N LYS A 528 4.03 21.13 15.64
CA LYS A 528 4.95 21.67 16.67
C LYS A 528 6.36 21.07 16.52
N SER A 529 6.48 19.77 16.23
CA SER A 529 7.79 19.12 16.01
C SER A 529 8.53 19.67 14.78
N ASN A 530 7.84 19.86 13.65
CA ASN A 530 8.44 20.45 12.45
C ASN A 530 8.79 21.94 12.63
N PHE A 531 8.03 22.69 13.45
CA PHE A 531 8.33 24.08 13.77
C PHE A 531 9.64 24.22 14.57
N TRP A 532 9.87 23.37 15.58
CA TRP A 532 11.12 23.38 16.35
C TRP A 532 12.33 22.87 15.55
N MET A 533 12.12 21.93 14.62
CA MET A 533 13.17 21.44 13.72
C MET A 533 13.62 22.52 12.73
N ILE A 534 12.67 23.22 12.09
CA ILE A 534 12.95 24.34 11.19
C ILE A 534 13.57 25.52 11.96
N PHE A 535 13.11 25.81 13.18
CA PHE A 535 13.67 26.85 14.03
C PHE A 535 15.10 26.52 14.48
N GLY A 536 15.41 25.26 14.77
CA GLY A 536 16.76 24.78 15.07
C GLY A 536 17.72 24.90 13.88
N ILE A 537 17.26 24.58 12.66
CA ILE A 537 18.04 24.74 11.43
C ILE A 537 18.36 26.22 11.17
N ILE A 538 17.40 27.12 11.39
CA ILE A 538 17.60 28.57 11.21
C ILE A 538 18.60 29.13 12.22
N ILE A 539 18.55 28.70 13.48
CA ILE A 539 19.53 29.11 14.51
C ILE A 539 20.92 28.57 14.19
N PHE A 540 21.03 27.33 13.70
CA PHE A 540 22.30 26.74 13.30
C PHE A 540 22.94 27.49 12.11
N ILE A 541 22.15 27.87 11.12
CA ILE A 541 22.59 28.69 9.97
C ILE A 541 23.03 30.09 10.43
N LEU A 542 22.29 30.73 11.35
CA LEU A 542 22.67 32.02 11.92
C LEU A 542 23.97 31.95 12.74
N GLN A 543 24.19 30.87 13.49
CA GLN A 543 25.43 30.64 14.24
C GLN A 543 26.62 30.40 13.29
N LEU A 544 26.43 29.67 12.18
CA LEU A 544 27.45 29.50 11.14
C LEU A 544 27.81 30.82 10.47
N ILE A 545 26.83 31.67 10.17
CA ILE A 545 27.05 33.00 9.56
C ILE A 545 27.82 33.92 10.53
N ILE A 546 27.50 33.90 11.82
CA ILE A 546 28.22 34.66 12.85
C ILE A 546 29.67 34.16 12.98
N LYS A 547 29.88 32.84 12.98
CA LYS A 547 31.22 32.24 13.08
C LYS A 547 32.08 32.50 11.84
N CYS A 548 31.48 32.59 10.66
CA CYS A 548 32.14 33.00 9.42
C CYS A 548 32.42 34.51 9.36
N SER A 549 31.78 35.33 10.19
CA SER A 549 32.02 36.78 10.26
C SER A 549 33.13 37.19 11.25
N GLU A 550 33.64 36.23 12.04
CA GLU A 550 34.77 36.40 12.97
C GLU A 550 36.12 35.91 12.41
N TYR A 551 36.16 35.43 11.16
CA TYR A 551 37.38 35.05 10.44
C TYR A 551 37.78 36.07 9.36
#